data_AF-A0A0J7IWU2-F1
#
_entry.id   AF-A0A0J7IWU2-F1
#
_cell.length_a   1.000
_cell.length_b   1.000
_cell.length_c   1.000
_cell.angle_alpha   90.00
_cell.angle_beta   90.00
_cell.angle_gamma   90.00
#
_symmetry.space_group_name_H-M   'P 1'
#
loop_
_entity.id
_entity.type
_entity.pdbx_description
1 polymer ?
#
loop_
_entity_poly.entity_id
_entity_poly.type
_entity_poly.pdbx_seq_one_letter_code
_entity_poly.pdbx_strand_id
1 'polypeptide(L)'
;MIGCIALPGEANTAFILKNTSEKPINMTIGVIKCSQAFGCQEYKNTFMVKPNDSTIARQTIFKKDSEKPQSWFASFEIFPVDQVEMNDPKKPENWIKSSKDKIQIYTFTLNK
;
A
#
# COMPACT_ATOMS: atom_id res chain seq x y z
N MET A 1 -13.99 -14.25 -6.48
CA MET A 1 -14.11 -13.43 -7.69
C MET A 1 -13.32 -12.15 -7.43
N ILE A 2 -12.10 -12.03 -7.97
CA ILE A 2 -11.25 -10.84 -7.75
C ILE A 2 -11.77 -9.75 -8.70
N GLY A 3 -12.39 -8.71 -8.13
CA GLY A 3 -12.91 -7.57 -8.88
C GLY A 3 -11.81 -6.89 -9.68
N CYS A 4 -11.99 -6.80 -11.00
CA CYS A 4 -11.14 -6.02 -11.89
C CYS A 4 -11.40 -4.54 -11.62
N ILE A 5 -10.49 -3.88 -10.92
CA ILE A 5 -10.48 -2.42 -10.80
C ILE A 5 -9.72 -1.89 -12.02
N ALA A 6 -10.40 -1.15 -12.89
CA ALA A 6 -9.80 -0.50 -14.05
C ALA A 6 -8.68 0.44 -13.57
N LEU A 7 -7.47 0.24 -14.08
CA LEU A 7 -6.28 1.00 -13.72
C LEU A 7 -6.22 2.26 -14.61
N PRO A 8 -6.05 3.47 -14.06
CA PRO A 8 -5.86 4.67 -14.87
C PRO A 8 -4.58 4.53 -15.69
N GLY A 9 -4.69 4.79 -17.00
CA GLY A 9 -3.83 4.29 -18.08
C GLY A 9 -2.35 4.69 -18.13
N GLU A 10 -1.74 5.12 -17.03
CA GLU A 10 -0.31 5.47 -16.98
C GLU A 10 0.45 4.85 -15.79
N ALA A 11 -0.23 4.34 -14.76
CA ALA A 11 0.44 3.74 -13.61
C ALA A 11 0.92 2.32 -13.91
N ASN A 12 2.23 2.08 -13.88
CA ASN A 12 2.83 0.75 -14.04
C ASN A 12 3.28 0.13 -12.69
N THR A 13 2.94 0.75 -11.55
CA THR A 13 3.17 0.18 -10.21
C THR A 13 1.97 0.45 -9.29
N ALA A 14 1.52 -0.60 -8.61
CA ALA A 14 0.42 -0.55 -7.64
C ALA A 14 0.85 -1.16 -6.29
N PHE A 15 0.39 -0.53 -5.21
CA PHE A 15 0.58 -0.99 -3.84
C PHE A 15 -0.77 -1.39 -3.26
N ILE A 16 -0.90 -2.67 -2.92
CA ILE A 16 -2.13 -3.27 -2.41
C ILE A 16 -1.94 -3.60 -0.93
N LEU A 17 -2.94 -3.28 -0.13
CA LEU A 17 -3.05 -3.66 1.27
C LEU A 17 -4.09 -4.76 1.37
N LYS A 18 -3.74 -5.87 1.98
CA LYS A 18 -4.60 -7.04 2.10
C LYS A 18 -4.88 -7.33 3.57
N ASN A 19 -6.14 -7.44 3.94
CA ASN A 19 -6.57 -7.90 5.25
C ASN A 19 -7.02 -9.36 5.14
N THR A 20 -6.41 -10.26 5.90
CA THR A 20 -6.83 -11.67 5.99
C THR A 20 -7.52 -11.99 7.31
N SER A 21 -7.68 -11.01 8.19
CA SER A 21 -8.38 -11.17 9.46
C SER A 21 -9.91 -11.01 9.27
N GLU A 22 -10.65 -11.48 10.27
CA GLU A 22 -12.10 -11.32 10.36
C GLU A 22 -12.54 -9.93 10.85
N LYS A 23 -11.60 -9.06 11.20
CA LYS A 23 -11.85 -7.72 11.74
C LYS A 23 -11.39 -6.64 10.76
N PRO A 24 -12.07 -5.49 10.67
CA PRO A 24 -11.57 -4.37 9.89
C PRO A 24 -10.27 -3.85 10.49
N ILE A 25 -9.30 -3.50 9.65
CA ILE A 25 -8.02 -2.92 10.07
C ILE A 25 -7.95 -1.49 9.54
N ASN A 26 -7.74 -0.54 10.45
CA ASN A 26 -7.51 0.86 10.11
C ASN A 26 -6.02 1.14 10.04
N MET A 27 -5.64 2.11 9.21
CA MET A 27 -4.26 2.54 9.08
C MET A 27 -4.14 3.95 8.49
N THR A 28 -3.04 4.61 8.76
CA THR A 28 -2.66 5.89 8.17
C THR A 28 -1.37 5.73 7.40
N ILE A 29 -1.37 6.13 6.14
CA ILE A 29 -0.22 6.04 5.23
C ILE A 29 0.17 7.45 4.79
N GLY A 30 1.44 7.80 5.00
CA GLY A 30 2.05 9.03 4.54
C GLY A 30 2.87 8.83 3.27
N VAL A 31 2.76 9.76 2.33
CA VAL A 31 3.57 9.78 1.10
C VAL A 31 4.14 11.17 0.86
N ILE A 32 5.42 11.26 0.47
CA ILE A 32 5.99 12.54 0.03
C ILE A 32 5.44 12.87 -1.36
N LYS A 33 4.85 14.05 -1.50
CA LYS A 33 4.54 14.68 -2.79
C LYS A 33 5.28 16.00 -2.89
N CYS A 34 5.96 16.21 -4.01
CA CYS A 34 6.66 17.46 -4.29
C CYS A 34 5.88 18.25 -5.33
N SER A 35 5.65 19.53 -5.05
CA SER A 35 5.06 20.49 -5.99
C SER A 35 6.01 21.67 -6.18
N GLN A 36 5.93 22.33 -7.33
CA GLN A 36 6.72 23.53 -7.59
C GLN A 36 6.35 24.69 -6.64
N ALA A 37 5.08 24.76 -6.22
CA ALA A 37 4.57 25.85 -5.39
C ALA A 37 4.87 25.69 -3.89
N PHE A 38 4.88 24.46 -3.36
CA PHE A 38 4.95 24.20 -1.91
C PHE A 38 6.12 23.30 -1.49
N GLY A 39 7.00 22.94 -2.43
CA GLY A 39 8.10 22.01 -2.17
C GLY A 39 7.59 20.58 -1.88
N CYS A 40 8.42 19.80 -1.20
CA CYS A 40 8.11 18.42 -0.83
C CYS A 40 7.43 18.37 0.54
N GLN A 41 6.22 17.81 0.59
CA GLN A 41 5.44 17.68 1.81
C GLN A 41 4.93 16.24 1.96
N GLU A 42 4.75 15.81 3.20
CA GLU A 42 4.11 14.54 3.51
C GLU A 42 2.58 14.70 3.47
N TYR A 43 1.92 13.84 2.70
CA TYR A 43 0.48 13.73 2.63
C TYR A 43 0.05 12.42 3.27
N LYS A 44 -0.73 12.51 4.35
CA LYS A 44 -1.25 11.37 5.09
C LYS A 44 -2.70 11.09 4.70
N ASN A 45 -2.99 9.84 4.37
CA ASN A 45 -4.33 9.35 4.09
C ASN A 45 -4.66 8.19 5.04
N THR A 46 -5.88 8.18 5.56
CA THR A 46 -6.38 7.09 6.39
C THR A 46 -7.16 6.11 5.52
N PHE A 47 -6.92 4.82 5.74
CA PHE A 47 -7.57 3.72 5.05
C PHE A 47 -8.20 2.78 6.07
N MET A 48 -9.31 2.16 5.67
CA MET A 48 -9.92 1.04 6.37
C MET A 48 -9.99 -0.12 5.38
N VAL A 49 -9.38 -1.25 5.73
CA VAL A 49 -9.46 -2.48 4.94
C VAL A 49 -10.44 -3.43 5.61
N LYS A 50 -11.52 -3.73 4.91
CA LYS A 50 -12.57 -4.63 5.42
C LYS A 50 -12.02 -6.04 5.68
N PRO A 51 -12.68 -6.83 6.53
CA PRO A 51 -12.33 -8.23 6.73
C PRO A 51 -12.22 -8.99 5.40
N ASN A 52 -11.19 -9.80 5.25
CA ASN A 52 -10.95 -10.65 4.06
C ASN A 52 -10.93 -9.88 2.72
N ASP A 53 -10.60 -8.59 2.74
CA ASP A 53 -10.63 -7.71 1.57
C ASP A 53 -9.25 -7.11 1.29
N SER A 54 -9.13 -6.43 0.16
CA SER A 54 -7.93 -5.71 -0.24
C SER A 54 -8.26 -4.33 -0.80
N THR A 55 -7.40 -3.35 -0.54
CA THR A 55 -7.53 -1.99 -1.07
C THR A 55 -6.22 -1.53 -1.70
N ILE A 56 -6.32 -0.58 -2.61
CA ILE A 56 -5.16 0.05 -3.24
C ILE A 56 -4.73 1.25 -2.38
N ALA A 57 -3.53 1.17 -1.79
CA ALA A 57 -2.93 2.28 -1.06
C ALA A 57 -2.43 3.38 -1.99
N ARG A 58 -1.84 2.96 -3.12
CA ARG A 58 -1.12 3.85 -4.04
C ARG A 58 -1.01 3.23 -5.41
N GLN A 59 -1.11 4.08 -6.43
CA GLN A 59 -0.70 3.79 -7.80
C GLN A 59 0.24 4.90 -8.26
N THR A 60 1.29 4.52 -9.00
CA THR A 60 2.32 5.45 -9.46
C THR A 60 3.04 4.92 -10.69
N ILE A 61 3.70 5.81 -11.40
CA ILE A 61 4.70 5.46 -12.40
C ILE A 61 5.99 5.05 -11.66
N PHE A 62 6.55 3.91 -12.04
CA PHE A 62 7.74 3.28 -11.51
C PHE A 62 8.93 4.22 -11.66
N LYS A 63 9.63 4.47 -10.56
CA LYS A 63 10.94 5.11 -10.57
C LYS A 63 12.00 4.02 -10.48
N LYS A 64 12.97 4.06 -11.39
CA LYS A 64 14.03 3.06 -11.57
C LYS A 64 14.81 2.77 -10.28
N ASP A 65 14.88 3.73 -9.36
CA ASP A 65 15.66 3.65 -8.11
C ASP A 65 14.84 3.23 -6.87
N SER A 66 13.62 2.69 -7.07
CA SER A 66 12.69 2.43 -5.97
C SER A 66 12.20 0.98 -5.94
N GLU A 67 13.13 0.04 -6.06
CA GLU A 67 12.83 -1.41 -6.05
C GLU A 67 12.24 -1.91 -4.73
N LYS A 68 12.46 -1.17 -3.63
CA LYS A 68 12.01 -1.49 -2.28
C LYS A 68 10.63 -0.88 -1.99
N PRO A 69 9.56 -1.69 -1.87
CA PRO A 69 8.20 -1.18 -1.70
C PRO A 69 7.99 -0.35 -0.43
N GLN A 70 8.69 -0.70 0.65
CA GLN A 70 8.63 0.02 1.93
C GLN A 70 9.16 1.45 1.85
N SER A 71 10.03 1.77 0.87
CA SER A 71 10.63 3.10 0.70
C SER A 71 9.70 4.09 -0.01
N TRP A 72 8.54 3.64 -0.52
CA TRP A 72 7.57 4.49 -1.20
C TRP A 72 6.64 5.25 -0.26
N PHE A 73 6.70 4.94 1.03
CA PHE A 73 5.86 5.53 2.07
C PHE A 73 6.75 6.26 3.07
N ALA A 74 6.39 7.49 3.40
CA ALA A 74 7.07 8.31 4.39
C ALA A 74 6.74 7.86 5.82
N SER A 75 5.46 7.53 6.03
CA SER A 75 4.96 6.93 7.26
C SER A 75 3.94 5.85 6.93
N PHE A 76 3.84 4.88 7.83
CA PHE A 76 2.91 3.77 7.70
C PHE A 76 2.56 3.31 9.12
N GLU A 77 1.38 3.69 9.58
CA GLU A 77 0.89 3.46 10.93
C GLU A 77 -0.35 2.56 10.86
N ILE A 78 -0.25 1.35 11.43
CA ILE A 78 -1.36 0.41 11.52
C ILE A 78 -1.95 0.53 12.92
N PHE A 79 -3.26 0.78 13.01
CA PHE A 79 -3.91 0.83 14.31
C PHE A 79 -4.06 -0.61 14.85
N PRO A 80 -3.61 -0.89 16.09
CA PRO A 80 -3.72 -2.22 16.68
C PRO A 80 -5.18 -2.69 16.71
N VAL A 81 -5.38 -3.98 16.46
CA VAL A 81 -6.68 -4.64 16.58
C VAL A 81 -6.53 -5.82 17.53
N ASP A 82 -7.44 -5.93 18.50
CA ASP A 82 -7.40 -6.99 19.51
C ASP A 82 -7.33 -8.38 18.86
N GLN A 83 -6.38 -9.18 19.36
CA GLN A 83 -6.15 -10.57 18.93
C GLN A 83 -5.72 -10.74 17.45
N VAL A 84 -5.28 -9.66 16.79
CA VAL A 84 -4.72 -9.73 15.44
C VAL A 84 -3.25 -9.31 15.48
N GLU A 85 -2.36 -10.24 15.15
CA GLU A 85 -0.93 -9.93 15.04
C GLU A 85 -0.65 -9.18 13.72
N MET A 86 -0.17 -7.95 13.83
CA MET A 86 0.09 -7.09 12.67
C MET A 86 1.47 -7.37 12.08
N ASN A 87 1.56 -7.35 10.75
CA ASN A 87 2.82 -7.33 10.04
C ASN A 87 3.47 -5.95 10.10
N ASP A 88 4.80 -5.94 10.03
CA ASP A 88 5.58 -4.71 9.98
C ASP A 88 5.72 -4.23 8.52
N PRO A 89 5.19 -3.04 8.15
CA PRO A 89 5.28 -2.50 6.80
C PRO A 89 6.70 -2.08 6.40
N LYS A 90 7.63 -1.95 7.35
CA LYS A 90 9.03 -1.58 7.08
C LYS A 90 9.88 -2.78 6.65
N LYS A 91 9.39 -4.00 6.88
CA LYS A 91 10.06 -5.25 6.54
C LYS A 91 9.78 -5.63 5.07
N PRO A 92 10.79 -5.66 4.19
CA PRO A 92 10.58 -5.99 2.77
C PRO A 92 9.98 -7.38 2.55
N GLU A 93 10.26 -8.34 3.42
CA GLU A 93 9.73 -9.70 3.37
C GLU A 93 8.20 -9.78 3.52
N ASN A 94 7.57 -8.76 4.12
CA ASN A 94 6.11 -8.70 4.23
C ASN A 94 5.44 -8.15 2.95
N TRP A 95 6.23 -7.75 1.95
CA TRP A 95 5.75 -7.27 0.66
C TRP A 95 5.97 -8.32 -0.42
N ILE A 96 4.88 -8.87 -0.94
CA ILE A 96 4.91 -9.83 -2.02
C ILE A 96 4.84 -9.08 -3.35
N LYS A 97 5.88 -9.23 -4.18
CA LYS A 97 5.92 -8.71 -5.55
C LYS A 97 5.21 -9.67 -6.51
N SER A 98 4.33 -9.14 -7.34
CA SER A 98 3.72 -9.83 -8.48
C SER A 98 3.62 -8.89 -9.68
N SER A 99 3.15 -9.40 -10.82
CA SER A 99 2.98 -8.59 -12.03
C SER A 99 1.73 -9.02 -12.79
N LYS A 100 0.95 -8.05 -13.26
CA LYS A 100 -0.22 -8.29 -14.12
C LYS A 100 -0.29 -7.21 -15.20
N ASP A 101 -0.45 -7.60 -16.46
CA ASP A 101 -0.66 -6.68 -17.59
C ASP A 101 0.36 -5.52 -17.65
N LYS A 102 1.65 -5.83 -17.44
CA LYS A 102 2.80 -4.89 -17.39
C LYS A 102 2.86 -3.97 -16.16
N ILE A 103 1.99 -4.18 -15.18
CA ILE A 103 1.94 -3.43 -13.93
C ILE A 103 2.61 -4.27 -12.84
N GLN A 104 3.59 -3.68 -12.18
CA GLN A 104 4.20 -4.28 -10.98
C GLN A 104 3.29 -4.06 -9.78
N ILE A 105 3.00 -5.13 -9.04
CA ILE A 105 2.09 -5.09 -7.91
C ILE A 105 2.87 -5.49 -6.67
N TYR A 106 2.84 -4.65 -5.64
CA TYR A 106 3.39 -4.95 -4.34
C TYR A 106 2.24 -5.11 -3.35
N THR A 107 2.05 -6.33 -2.85
CA THR A 107 0.98 -6.65 -1.89
C THR A 107 1.55 -6.78 -0.49
N PHE A 108 1.03 -5.99 0.44
CA PHE A 108 1.33 -6.09 1.86
C PHE A 108 0.12 -6.69 2.58
N THR A 109 0.31 -7.84 3.21
CA THR A 109 -0.71 -8.42 4.10
C THR A 109 -0.59 -7.76 5.46
N LEU A 110 -1.66 -7.13 5.93
CA LEU A 110 -1.69 -6.33 7.17
C LEU A 110 -1.43 -7.16 8.42
N ASN A 111 -1.87 -8.42 8.41
CA ASN A 111 -1.80 -9.32 9.54
C ASN A 111 -1.12 -10.64 9.17
N LYS A 112 -0.68 -11.38 10.20
CA LYS A 112 -0.24 -12.77 10.06
C LYS A 112 -1.40 -13.74 10.07
#